data_AF-A0A671TNE7-F1
#
_entry.id   AF-A0A671TNE7-F1
#
_cell.length_a   1.000
_cell.length_b   1.000
_cell.length_c   1.000
_cell.angle_alpha   90.00
_cell.angle_beta   90.00
_cell.angle_gamma   90.00
#
_symmetry.space_group_name_H-M   'P 1'
#
loop_
_entity.id
_entity.type
_entity.pdbx_description
1 polymer ?
#
loop_
_entity_poly.entity_id
_entity_poly.type
_entity_poly.pdbx_seq_one_letter_code
_entity_poly.pdbx_strand_id
1 'polypeptide(L)'
;MEEVLSKPRFHLDLWLAFTLQNWILDVGRPVVTLVLPADWTPLNRPGAAEYLHILYNISTPLILLKMLERSPRTLPRTAVRLGVITVVMGTSLHLVADSITRRLMLIGYQLHLSVRENPVLKNLNPSSLIDAFELLFYYDDTLGHLMWYVPLFLVLFLFFSGCFSHRKQEEKTPAAAWMLLIPNAAYYWYLITEGQTFILFIFTFFAMMATVMHKRRRGMVPDGNGLLTLYSFSAALVLVAVWVAWLWSDGVLRKKHSGLIYVPQPRCVYTLYLQQNNHT
;
A
#
# COMPACT_ATOMS: atom_id res chain seq x y z
N MET A 1 8.77 37.72 -23.11
CA MET A 1 9.68 36.60 -22.78
C MET A 1 8.79 35.38 -22.66
N GLU A 2 8.64 34.63 -23.74
CA GLU A 2 7.90 33.36 -23.72
C GLU A 2 8.57 32.45 -22.68
N GLU A 3 7.84 32.09 -21.62
CA GLU A 3 8.18 30.91 -20.85
C GLU A 3 8.23 29.77 -21.85
N VAL A 4 9.45 29.30 -22.15
CA VAL A 4 9.68 28.04 -22.82
C VAL A 4 8.98 26.99 -21.96
N LEU A 5 7.75 26.66 -22.32
CA LEU A 5 6.92 25.70 -21.62
C LEU A 5 7.65 24.36 -21.72
N SER A 6 8.47 24.08 -20.70
CA SER A 6 9.23 22.83 -20.58
C SER A 6 8.28 21.68 -20.90
N LYS A 7 8.62 20.88 -21.91
CA LYS A 7 7.81 19.73 -22.28
C LYS A 7 7.53 18.85 -21.05
N PRO A 8 6.32 18.29 -20.92
CA PRO A 8 5.98 17.41 -19.81
C PRO A 8 6.87 16.18 -19.85
N ARG A 9 7.85 16.09 -18.94
CA ARG A 9 8.80 14.97 -18.93
C ARG A 9 8.24 13.82 -18.11
N PHE A 10 8.20 12.63 -18.69
CA PHE A 10 7.90 11.42 -17.93
C PHE A 10 8.99 11.16 -16.89
N HIS A 11 8.58 11.02 -15.63
CA HIS A 11 9.49 10.88 -14.48
C HIS A 11 9.90 9.42 -14.28
N LEU A 12 10.59 8.85 -15.28
CA LEU A 12 10.98 7.43 -15.30
C LEU A 12 11.74 7.00 -14.04
N ASP A 13 12.71 7.80 -13.61
CA ASP A 13 13.53 7.52 -12.44
C ASP A 13 12.70 7.49 -11.13
N LEU A 14 11.72 8.38 -11.00
CA LEU A 14 10.79 8.40 -9.87
C LEU A 14 9.90 7.15 -9.87
N TRP A 15 9.29 6.83 -11.02
CA TRP A 15 8.40 5.68 -11.13
C TRP A 15 9.12 4.35 -10.97
N LEU A 16 10.34 4.23 -11.49
CA LEU A 16 11.20 3.06 -11.25
C LEU A 16 11.54 2.94 -9.77
N ALA A 17 11.98 4.02 -9.12
CA ALA A 17 12.29 4.01 -7.70
C ALA A 17 11.06 3.62 -6.86
N PHE A 18 9.90 4.23 -7.12
CA PHE A 18 8.64 3.91 -6.45
C PHE A 18 8.23 2.45 -6.65
N THR A 19 8.28 1.96 -7.89
CA THR A 19 7.90 0.57 -8.22
C THR A 19 8.84 -0.43 -7.55
N LEU A 20 10.16 -0.26 -7.70
CA LEU A 20 11.15 -1.15 -7.12
C LEU A 20 11.11 -1.15 -5.60
N GLN A 21 11.01 0.04 -4.98
CA GLN A 21 10.92 0.17 -3.54
C GLN A 21 9.70 -0.58 -3.00
N ASN A 22 8.52 -0.36 -3.58
CA ASN A 22 7.30 -1.00 -3.12
C ASN A 22 7.31 -2.52 -3.33
N TRP A 23 7.79 -3.00 -4.47
CA TRP A 23 7.85 -4.44 -4.74
C TRP A 23 8.87 -5.16 -3.85
N ILE A 24 10.06 -4.61 -3.69
CA ILE A 24 11.14 -5.27 -2.95
C ILE A 24 10.93 -5.12 -1.44
N LEU A 25 10.53 -3.94 -0.98
CA LEU A 25 10.53 -3.60 0.45
C LEU A 25 9.14 -3.65 1.10
N ASP A 26 8.06 -3.63 0.32
CA ASP A 26 6.68 -3.78 0.82
C ASP A 26 6.13 -5.17 0.54
N VAL A 27 5.95 -5.50 -0.74
CA VAL A 27 5.45 -6.81 -1.17
C VAL A 27 6.45 -7.93 -0.87
N GLY A 28 7.75 -7.64 -0.91
CA GLY A 28 8.79 -8.63 -0.63
C GLY A 28 8.81 -9.12 0.82
N ARG A 29 8.31 -8.35 1.80
CA ARG A 29 8.34 -8.75 3.22
C ARG A 29 7.51 -9.99 3.54
N PRO A 30 6.22 -10.07 3.15
CA PRO A 30 5.47 -11.30 3.34
C PRO A 30 6.12 -12.44 2.55
N VAL A 31 6.59 -12.24 1.31
CA VAL A 31 7.25 -13.30 0.53
C VAL A 31 8.48 -13.86 1.26
N VAL A 32 9.35 -13.00 1.77
CA VAL A 32 10.54 -13.39 2.54
C VAL A 32 10.14 -14.14 3.82
N THR A 33 9.08 -13.70 4.49
CA THR A 33 8.56 -14.38 5.69
C THR A 33 8.11 -15.80 5.40
N LEU A 34 7.62 -16.08 4.19
CA LEU A 34 7.10 -17.38 3.79
C LEU A 34 8.17 -18.32 3.23
N VAL A 35 9.13 -17.76 2.49
CA VAL A 35 10.15 -18.55 1.79
C VAL A 35 11.37 -18.81 2.67
N LEU A 36 11.75 -17.86 3.53
CA LEU A 36 12.93 -18.04 4.38
C LEU A 36 12.61 -18.82 5.65
N PRO A 37 13.46 -19.79 6.02
CA PRO A 37 13.35 -20.51 7.29
C PRO A 37 13.39 -19.57 8.49
N ALA A 38 12.58 -19.87 9.51
CA ALA A 38 12.47 -19.04 10.72
C ALA A 38 13.70 -19.12 11.63
N ASP A 39 14.51 -20.17 11.51
CA ASP A 39 15.71 -20.47 12.30
C ASP A 39 16.97 -19.76 11.80
N TRP A 40 16.94 -19.14 10.62
CA TRP A 40 18.06 -18.37 10.07
C TRP A 40 18.47 -17.19 10.96
N THR A 41 17.55 -16.64 11.75
CA THR A 41 17.82 -15.56 12.69
C THR A 41 17.18 -15.83 14.04
N PRO A 42 17.84 -15.53 15.17
CA PRO A 42 17.24 -15.66 16.49
C PRO A 42 15.90 -14.92 16.56
N LEU A 43 14.85 -15.59 17.06
CA LEU A 43 13.51 -15.01 17.15
C LEU A 43 13.45 -13.74 18.03
N ASN A 44 14.41 -13.52 18.92
CA ASN A 44 14.50 -12.30 19.72
C ASN A 44 15.24 -11.13 19.02
N ARG A 45 15.60 -11.28 17.74
CA ARG A 45 16.27 -10.25 16.93
C ARG A 45 15.52 -10.00 15.61
N PRO A 46 15.72 -8.83 14.97
CA PRO A 46 15.19 -8.58 13.62
C PRO A 46 15.73 -9.61 12.62
N GLY A 47 14.83 -10.15 11.79
CA GLY A 47 15.17 -11.01 10.67
C GLY A 47 15.14 -10.25 9.34
N ALA A 48 15.26 -10.99 8.23
CA ALA A 48 15.32 -10.41 6.89
C ALA A 48 14.07 -9.56 6.54
N ALA A 49 12.86 -10.04 6.88
CA ALA A 49 11.62 -9.31 6.63
C ALA A 49 11.56 -7.98 7.40
N GLU A 50 12.01 -7.98 8.66
CA GLU A 50 12.09 -6.77 9.48
C GLU A 50 13.13 -5.78 8.92
N TYR A 51 14.28 -6.23 8.40
CA TYR A 51 15.26 -5.35 7.75
C TYR A 51 14.72 -4.73 6.46
N LEU A 52 13.98 -5.48 5.65
CA LEU A 52 13.29 -4.93 4.47
C LEU A 52 12.29 -3.84 4.88
N HIS A 53 11.56 -4.07 5.97
CA HIS A 53 10.61 -3.08 6.49
C HIS A 53 11.30 -1.84 7.06
N ILE A 54 12.41 -1.99 7.78
CA ILE A 54 13.21 -0.84 8.24
C ILE A 54 13.67 -0.01 7.04
N LEU A 55 14.14 -0.67 5.98
CA LEU A 55 14.53 0.03 4.76
C LEU A 55 13.33 0.68 4.05
N TYR A 56 12.15 0.05 4.09
CA TYR A 56 10.90 0.65 3.62
C TYR A 56 10.59 1.95 4.38
N ASN A 57 10.71 1.95 5.71
CA ASN A 57 10.41 3.11 6.57
C ASN A 57 11.36 4.28 6.29
N ILE A 58 12.61 4.00 5.94
CA ILE A 58 13.60 5.01 5.59
C ILE A 58 13.37 5.55 4.16
N SER A 59 13.09 4.67 3.20
CA SER A 59 13.04 5.03 1.78
C SER A 59 11.71 5.65 1.35
N THR A 60 10.58 5.21 1.90
CA THR A 60 9.23 5.72 1.60
C THR A 60 9.14 7.25 1.72
N PRO A 61 9.48 7.88 2.86
CA PRO A 61 9.37 9.34 2.97
C PRO A 61 10.24 10.08 1.95
N LEU A 62 11.41 9.53 1.57
CA LEU A 62 12.28 10.13 0.56
C LEU A 62 11.66 10.09 -0.83
N ILE A 63 11.00 8.98 -1.18
CA ILE A 63 10.29 8.85 -2.46
C ILE A 63 9.06 9.76 -2.48
N LEU A 64 8.27 9.81 -1.40
CA LEU A 64 7.12 10.72 -1.31
C LEU A 64 7.53 12.19 -1.39
N LEU A 65 8.64 12.57 -0.77
CA LEU A 65 9.22 13.91 -0.91
C LEU A 65 9.60 14.21 -2.36
N LYS A 66 10.30 13.30 -3.05
CA LYS A 66 10.63 13.47 -4.47
C LYS A 66 9.39 13.57 -5.36
N MET A 67 8.30 12.86 -5.05
CA MET A 67 7.02 13.01 -5.75
C MET A 67 6.45 14.42 -5.54
N LEU A 68 6.45 14.92 -4.31
CA LEU A 68 5.96 16.26 -3.99
C LEU A 68 6.82 17.37 -4.62
N GLU A 69 8.15 17.22 -4.63
CA GLU A 69 9.08 18.17 -5.27
C GLU A 69 8.88 18.28 -6.79
N ARG A 70 8.47 17.17 -7.41
CA ARG A 70 8.16 17.11 -8.85
C ARG A 70 6.71 17.43 -9.16
N SER A 71 5.87 17.58 -8.13
CA SER A 71 4.51 18.05 -8.30
C SER A 71 4.52 19.57 -8.57
N PRO A 72 3.78 20.06 -9.57
CA PRO A 72 3.61 21.49 -9.79
C PRO A 72 2.80 22.17 -8.68
N ARG A 73 2.20 21.40 -7.75
CA ARG A 73 1.52 21.95 -6.56
C ARG A 73 2.47 22.00 -5.38
N THR A 74 2.76 23.22 -4.92
CA THR A 74 3.56 23.44 -3.73
C THR A 74 2.68 23.37 -2.47
N LEU A 75 3.03 22.46 -1.56
CA LEU A 75 2.46 22.44 -0.21
C LEU A 75 3.31 23.31 0.74
N PRO A 76 2.71 23.87 1.81
CA PRO A 76 3.47 24.52 2.87
C PRO A 76 4.53 23.57 3.44
N ARG A 77 5.75 24.07 3.65
CA ARG A 77 6.88 23.26 4.17
C ARG A 77 6.54 22.54 5.48
N THR A 78 5.77 23.19 6.36
CA THR A 78 5.31 22.59 7.62
C THR A 78 4.39 21.39 7.37
N ALA A 79 3.46 21.48 6.41
CA ALA A 79 2.57 20.38 6.07
C ALA A 79 3.33 19.18 5.50
N VAL A 80 4.33 19.43 4.64
CA VAL A 80 5.20 18.38 4.09
C VAL A 80 5.99 17.67 5.20
N ARG A 81 6.59 18.44 6.12
CA ARG A 81 7.34 17.86 7.26
C ARG A 81 6.44 17.04 8.18
N LEU A 82 5.27 17.57 8.53
CA LEU A 82 4.30 16.83 9.33
C LEU A 82 3.87 15.55 8.62
N GLY A 83 3.58 15.60 7.32
CA GLY A 83 3.23 14.41 6.53
C GLY A 83 4.33 13.34 6.55
N VAL A 84 5.60 13.72 6.39
CA VAL A 84 6.73 12.80 6.50
C VAL A 84 6.82 12.17 7.89
N ILE A 85 6.71 12.97 8.95
CA ILE A 85 6.72 12.46 10.33
C ILE A 85 5.57 11.47 10.54
N THR A 86 4.37 11.81 10.07
CA THR A 86 3.18 10.96 10.17
C THR A 86 3.40 9.61 9.45
N VAL A 87 3.95 9.62 8.23
CA VAL A 87 4.26 8.37 7.50
C VAL A 87 5.29 7.52 8.24
N VAL A 88 6.37 8.12 8.72
CA VAL A 88 7.43 7.39 9.46
C VAL A 88 6.86 6.78 10.75
N MET A 89 6.03 7.52 11.47
CA MET A 89 5.35 7.01 12.66
C MET A 89 4.42 5.84 12.32
N GLY A 90 3.57 5.99 11.30
CA GLY A 90 2.61 4.95 10.91
C GLY A 90 3.29 3.65 10.47
N THR A 91 4.28 3.77 9.60
CA THR A 91 5.09 2.62 9.13
C THR A 91 5.94 1.99 10.25
N SER A 92 6.33 2.75 11.27
CA SER A 92 7.04 2.20 12.44
C SER A 92 6.12 1.41 13.37
N LEU A 93 4.88 1.85 13.56
CA LEU A 93 3.87 1.07 14.28
C LEU A 93 3.60 -0.25 13.56
N HIS A 94 3.45 -0.19 12.23
CA HIS A 94 3.24 -1.37 11.40
C HIS A 94 4.41 -2.35 11.45
N LEU A 95 5.65 -1.86 11.43
CA LEU A 95 6.85 -2.70 11.61
C LEU A 95 6.79 -3.51 12.91
N VAL A 96 6.43 -2.87 14.03
CA VAL A 96 6.40 -3.54 15.33
C VAL A 96 5.30 -4.59 15.38
N ALA A 97 4.10 -4.25 14.92
CA ALA A 97 2.97 -5.18 14.91
C ALA A 97 3.20 -6.36 13.96
N ASP A 98 3.75 -6.14 12.77
CA ASP A 98 4.05 -7.22 11.82
C ASP A 98 5.16 -8.16 12.33
N SER A 99 6.18 -7.60 13.00
CA SER A 99 7.25 -8.38 13.65
C SER A 99 6.71 -9.31 14.75
N ILE A 100 5.77 -8.81 15.56
CA ILE A 100 5.08 -9.59 16.60
C ILE A 100 4.17 -10.64 15.96
N THR A 101 3.37 -10.25 14.96
CA THR A 101 2.49 -11.15 14.20
C THR A 101 3.26 -12.31 13.62
N ARG A 102 4.43 -12.07 13.04
CA ARG A 102 5.30 -13.12 12.51
C ARG A 102 5.68 -14.17 13.55
N ARG A 103 6.04 -13.74 14.76
CA ARG A 103 6.37 -14.66 15.87
C ARG A 103 5.17 -15.44 16.36
N LEU A 104 4.02 -14.77 16.43
CA LEU A 104 2.76 -15.42 16.77
C LEU A 104 2.39 -16.49 15.72
N MET A 105 2.57 -16.21 14.42
CA MET A 105 2.29 -17.19 13.36
C MET A 105 3.13 -18.47 13.51
N LEU A 106 4.39 -18.35 13.91
CA LEU A 106 5.27 -19.51 14.13
C LEU A 106 4.80 -20.45 15.25
N ILE A 107 4.02 -19.93 16.19
CA ILE A 107 3.41 -20.73 17.27
C ILE A 107 1.94 -21.07 16.99
N GLY A 108 1.49 -20.90 15.74
CA GLY A 108 0.15 -21.32 15.28
C GLY A 108 -0.91 -20.21 15.30
N TYR A 109 -0.53 -18.94 15.41
CA TYR A 109 -1.50 -17.84 15.36
C TYR A 109 -2.16 -17.75 13.99
N GLN A 110 -3.48 -17.82 14.00
CA GLN A 110 -4.31 -17.79 12.80
C GLN A 110 -4.72 -16.35 12.43
N LEU A 111 -4.19 -15.84 11.30
CA LEU A 111 -4.47 -14.47 10.83
C LEU A 111 -5.94 -14.22 10.50
N HIS A 112 -6.71 -15.26 10.20
CA HIS A 112 -8.13 -15.12 9.85
C HIS A 112 -9.03 -14.92 11.08
N LEU A 113 -8.51 -15.13 12.30
CA LEU A 113 -9.24 -14.93 13.56
C LEU A 113 -8.91 -13.59 14.19
N SER A 114 -9.85 -13.05 14.96
CA SER A 114 -9.59 -11.90 15.82
C SER A 114 -8.65 -12.28 16.97
N VAL A 115 -7.99 -11.27 17.56
CA VAL A 115 -7.07 -11.43 18.70
C VAL A 115 -7.70 -12.24 19.83
N ARG A 116 -8.94 -11.91 20.22
CA ARG A 116 -9.67 -12.59 21.31
C ARG A 116 -10.16 -13.97 20.94
N GLU A 117 -10.38 -14.26 19.66
CA GLU A 117 -10.83 -15.58 19.22
C GLU A 117 -9.66 -16.55 19.01
N ASN A 118 -8.44 -16.04 18.85
CA ASN A 118 -7.27 -16.83 18.51
C ASN A 118 -6.86 -17.80 19.64
N PRO A 119 -6.78 -19.12 19.38
CA PRO A 119 -6.41 -20.11 20.40
C PRO A 119 -5.05 -19.84 21.06
N VAL A 120 -4.08 -19.35 20.29
CA VAL A 120 -2.73 -19.04 20.81
C VAL A 120 -2.80 -17.99 21.92
N LEU A 121 -3.62 -16.95 21.73
CA LEU A 121 -3.72 -15.87 22.70
C LEU A 121 -4.65 -16.21 23.87
N LYS A 122 -5.71 -17.00 23.65
CA LYS A 122 -6.59 -17.49 24.73
C LYS A 122 -5.86 -18.31 25.79
N ASN A 123 -4.81 -19.01 25.39
CA ASN A 123 -4.01 -19.84 26.29
C ASN A 123 -2.92 -19.07 27.05
N LEU A 124 -2.76 -17.75 26.79
CA LEU A 124 -1.78 -16.94 27.49
C LEU A 124 -2.21 -16.61 28.92
N ASN A 125 -1.25 -16.71 29.84
CA ASN A 125 -1.36 -16.20 31.20
C ASN A 125 -0.28 -15.14 31.44
N PRO A 126 -0.58 -13.98 32.07
CA PRO A 126 -1.90 -13.55 32.53
C PRO A 126 -2.84 -13.10 31.40
N SER A 127 -4.15 -13.18 31.63
CA SER A 127 -5.19 -12.81 30.64
C SER A 127 -5.14 -11.33 30.21
N SER A 128 -4.56 -10.45 31.02
CA SER A 128 -4.34 -9.03 30.69
C SER A 128 -3.41 -8.84 29.50
N LEU A 129 -2.59 -9.83 29.13
CA LEU A 129 -1.79 -9.79 27.91
C LEU A 129 -2.65 -9.70 26.64
N ILE A 130 -3.86 -10.28 26.65
CA ILE A 130 -4.79 -10.22 25.52
C ILE A 130 -5.15 -8.76 25.22
N ASP A 131 -5.43 -7.96 26.25
CA ASP A 131 -5.76 -6.54 26.09
C ASP A 131 -4.54 -5.73 25.59
N ALA A 132 -3.32 -6.11 25.99
CA ALA A 132 -2.11 -5.50 25.46
C ALA A 132 -1.90 -5.81 23.96
N PHE A 133 -2.18 -7.04 23.52
CA PHE A 133 -2.16 -7.39 22.10
C PHE A 133 -3.26 -6.67 21.32
N GLU A 134 -4.47 -6.54 21.86
CA GLU A 134 -5.52 -5.75 21.23
C GLU A 134 -5.11 -4.29 21.04
N LEU A 135 -4.51 -3.68 22.06
CA LEU A 135 -4.03 -2.32 21.97
C LEU A 135 -2.93 -2.18 20.91
N LEU A 136 -1.98 -3.13 20.88
CA LEU A 136 -0.92 -3.17 19.86
C LEU A 136 -1.51 -3.23 18.44
N PHE A 137 -2.46 -4.14 18.20
CA PHE A 137 -3.09 -4.28 16.90
C PHE A 137 -3.99 -3.10 16.56
N TYR A 138 -4.64 -2.47 17.54
CA TYR A 138 -5.36 -1.22 17.33
C TYR A 138 -4.42 -0.08 16.88
N TYR A 139 -3.23 0.03 17.49
CA TYR A 139 -2.22 0.98 17.06
C TYR A 139 -1.78 0.76 15.61
N ASP A 140 -1.68 -0.48 15.16
CA ASP A 140 -1.33 -0.77 13.77
C ASP A 140 -2.52 -0.62 12.81
N ASP A 141 -3.54 -1.46 13.00
CA ASP A 141 -4.68 -1.62 12.09
C ASP A 141 -5.47 -0.33 11.90
N THR A 142 -5.51 0.52 12.93
CA THR A 142 -6.22 1.80 12.88
C THR A 142 -5.25 2.96 12.71
N LEU A 143 -4.40 3.23 13.70
CA LEU A 143 -3.59 4.45 13.69
C LEU A 143 -2.44 4.36 12.68
N GLY A 144 -1.71 3.25 12.66
CA GLY A 144 -0.58 3.00 11.77
C GLY A 144 -0.99 3.09 10.30
N HIS A 145 -2.04 2.35 9.92
CA HIS A 145 -2.61 2.39 8.57
C HIS A 145 -3.11 3.79 8.18
N LEU A 146 -3.82 4.51 9.05
CA LEU A 146 -4.27 5.87 8.74
C LEU A 146 -3.09 6.82 8.53
N MET A 147 -2.10 6.77 9.42
CA MET A 147 -0.91 7.63 9.38
C MET A 147 0.00 7.32 8.19
N TRP A 148 -0.01 6.10 7.68
CA TRP A 148 0.74 5.72 6.49
C TRP A 148 -0.04 5.99 5.19
N TYR A 149 -1.25 5.46 5.08
CA TYR A 149 -1.98 5.45 3.81
C TYR A 149 -2.63 6.78 3.48
N VAL A 150 -3.15 7.55 4.45
CA VAL A 150 -3.77 8.85 4.15
C VAL A 150 -2.76 9.81 3.51
N PRO A 151 -1.54 10.01 4.06
CA PRO A 151 -0.53 10.82 3.39
C PRO A 151 -0.08 10.24 2.05
N LEU A 152 0.06 8.91 1.92
CA LEU A 152 0.44 8.26 0.66
C LEU A 152 -0.55 8.58 -0.46
N PHE A 153 -1.85 8.32 -0.23
CA PHE A 153 -2.90 8.61 -1.22
C PHE A 153 -3.02 10.10 -1.53
N LEU A 154 -2.83 10.96 -0.52
CA LEU A 154 -2.80 12.41 -0.71
C LEU A 154 -1.64 12.84 -1.62
N VAL A 155 -0.43 12.32 -1.40
CA VAL A 155 0.74 12.62 -2.25
C VAL A 155 0.51 12.15 -3.68
N LEU A 156 -0.02 10.93 -3.88
CA LEU A 156 -0.36 10.41 -5.20
C LEU A 156 -1.39 11.28 -5.91
N PHE A 157 -2.43 11.71 -5.20
CA PHE A 157 -3.45 12.62 -5.73
C PHE A 157 -2.87 13.99 -6.11
N LEU A 158 -2.06 14.58 -5.23
CA LEU A 158 -1.45 15.88 -5.47
C LEU A 158 -0.49 15.84 -6.66
N PHE A 159 0.34 14.79 -6.75
CA PHE A 159 1.20 14.55 -7.89
C PHE A 159 0.36 14.42 -9.18
N PHE A 160 -0.63 13.52 -9.19
CA PHE A 160 -1.53 13.33 -10.33
C PHE A 160 -2.22 14.62 -10.78
N SER A 161 -2.68 15.44 -9.84
CA SER A 161 -3.37 16.71 -10.14
C SER A 161 -2.51 17.72 -10.91
N GLY A 162 -1.19 17.52 -10.88
CA GLY A 162 -0.19 18.25 -11.62
C GLY A 162 0.20 17.67 -12.97
N CYS A 163 -0.11 16.40 -13.23
CA CYS A 163 0.28 15.67 -14.43
C CYS A 163 -0.68 15.92 -15.60
N PHE A 164 -0.83 17.18 -16.01
CA PHE A 164 -1.71 17.60 -17.09
C PHE A 164 -0.99 18.51 -18.07
N SER A 165 -1.28 18.36 -19.36
CA SER A 165 -0.69 19.14 -20.44
C SER A 165 -1.75 19.60 -21.42
N HIS A 166 -1.45 20.65 -22.19
CA HIS A 166 -2.36 21.08 -23.24
C HIS A 166 -2.49 20.01 -24.32
N ARG A 167 -3.70 19.84 -24.86
CA ARG A 167 -3.99 18.84 -25.90
C ARG A 167 -3.09 18.95 -27.15
N LYS A 168 -2.57 20.14 -27.45
CA LYS A 168 -1.60 20.36 -28.54
C LYS A 168 -0.21 19.77 -28.28
N GLN A 169 0.09 19.45 -27.02
CA GLN A 169 1.33 18.83 -26.54
C GLN A 169 1.10 17.38 -26.11
N GLU A 170 0.07 16.73 -26.66
CA GLU A 170 -0.20 15.31 -26.41
C GLU A 170 0.98 14.47 -26.93
N GLU A 171 1.93 14.20 -26.05
CA GLU A 171 3.02 13.28 -26.32
C GLU A 171 2.49 11.85 -26.23
N LYS A 172 2.90 11.00 -27.19
CA LYS A 172 2.65 9.56 -27.09
C LYS A 172 3.17 9.06 -25.75
N THR A 173 2.36 8.27 -25.05
CA THR A 173 2.76 7.65 -23.78
C THR A 173 4.09 6.91 -23.96
N PRO A 174 5.13 7.22 -23.16
CA PRO A 174 6.41 6.57 -23.28
C PRO A 174 6.28 5.05 -23.10
N ALA A 175 7.03 4.26 -23.86
CA ALA A 175 7.02 2.79 -23.73
C ALA A 175 7.27 2.32 -22.29
N ALA A 176 8.13 3.03 -21.56
CA ALA A 176 8.42 2.73 -20.16
C ALA A 176 7.19 2.89 -19.25
N ALA A 177 6.24 3.80 -19.55
CA ALA A 177 5.00 3.91 -18.81
C ALA A 177 4.16 2.63 -18.95
N TRP A 178 4.06 2.07 -20.16
CA TRP A 178 3.36 0.80 -20.38
C TRP A 178 4.03 -0.38 -19.67
N MET A 179 5.35 -0.44 -19.65
CA MET A 179 6.10 -1.47 -18.91
C MET A 179 5.83 -1.40 -17.40
N LEU A 180 5.68 -0.18 -16.86
CA LEU A 180 5.44 0.06 -15.43
C LEU A 180 3.97 -0.06 -15.02
N LEU A 181 3.03 -0.13 -15.97
CA LEU A 181 1.60 -0.19 -15.69
C LEU A 181 1.24 -1.43 -14.86
N ILE A 182 1.65 -2.61 -15.32
CA ILE A 182 1.33 -3.89 -14.68
C ILE A 182 1.86 -3.95 -13.24
N PRO A 183 3.16 -3.71 -12.97
CA PRO A 183 3.67 -3.78 -11.61
C PRO A 183 3.07 -2.70 -10.69
N ASN A 184 2.75 -1.50 -11.20
CA ASN A 184 2.06 -0.49 -10.39
C ASN A 184 0.61 -0.87 -10.08
N ALA A 185 -0.14 -1.36 -11.07
CA ALA A 185 -1.51 -1.82 -10.87
C ALA A 185 -1.60 -2.96 -9.87
N ALA A 186 -0.70 -3.94 -9.97
CA ALA A 186 -0.62 -5.05 -9.02
C ALA A 186 -0.19 -4.58 -7.62
N TYR A 187 0.72 -3.60 -7.50
CA TYR A 187 1.03 -3.01 -6.21
C TYR A 187 -0.16 -2.28 -5.60
N TYR A 188 -0.91 -1.47 -6.37
CA TYR A 188 -2.11 -0.83 -5.86
C TYR A 188 -3.18 -1.84 -5.47
N TRP A 189 -3.36 -2.92 -6.23
CA TRP A 189 -4.24 -4.03 -5.82
C TRP A 189 -3.80 -4.61 -4.46
N TYR A 190 -2.51 -4.85 -4.27
CA TYR A 190 -1.96 -5.32 -2.99
C TYR A 190 -2.22 -4.31 -1.86
N LEU A 191 -1.96 -3.03 -2.09
CA LEU A 191 -2.19 -1.94 -1.14
C LEU A 191 -3.68 -1.84 -0.72
N ILE A 192 -4.59 -2.05 -1.67
CA ILE A 192 -6.04 -2.03 -1.42
C ILE A 192 -6.48 -3.25 -0.61
N THR A 193 -6.00 -4.43 -1.01
CA THR A 193 -6.46 -5.70 -0.47
C THR A 193 -5.78 -6.05 0.84
N GLU A 194 -4.45 -6.04 0.91
CA GLU A 194 -3.70 -6.33 2.14
C GLU A 194 -3.87 -5.20 3.17
N GLY A 195 -3.66 -3.94 2.75
CA GLY A 195 -3.76 -2.76 3.61
C GLY A 195 -5.19 -2.33 3.95
N GLN A 196 -6.21 -3.03 3.44
CA GLN A 196 -7.63 -2.72 3.66
C GLN A 196 -8.02 -1.25 3.33
N THR A 197 -7.38 -0.67 2.30
CA THR A 197 -7.52 0.76 1.96
C THR A 197 -8.60 1.07 0.94
N PHE A 198 -9.52 0.12 0.65
CA PHE A 198 -10.50 0.25 -0.43
C PHE A 198 -11.32 1.55 -0.39
N ILE A 199 -11.81 1.96 0.78
CA ILE A 199 -12.58 3.20 0.93
C ILE A 199 -11.75 4.41 0.51
N LEU A 200 -10.54 4.54 1.07
CA LEU A 200 -9.62 5.64 0.78
C LEU A 200 -9.21 5.65 -0.71
N PHE A 201 -8.99 4.47 -1.29
CA PHE A 201 -8.71 4.30 -2.70
C PHE A 201 -9.85 4.81 -3.58
N ILE A 202 -11.11 4.43 -3.30
CA ILE A 202 -12.27 4.86 -4.08
C ILE A 202 -12.46 6.39 -4.02
N PHE A 203 -12.34 7.00 -2.84
CA PHE A 203 -12.41 8.45 -2.71
C PHE A 203 -11.31 9.15 -3.52
N THR A 204 -10.09 8.62 -3.45
CA THR A 204 -8.96 9.15 -4.21
C THR A 204 -9.18 9.02 -5.72
N PHE A 205 -9.62 7.84 -6.17
CA PHE A 205 -9.92 7.58 -7.58
C PHE A 205 -11.04 8.47 -8.10
N PHE A 206 -12.10 8.68 -7.32
CA PHE A 206 -13.17 9.61 -7.66
C PHE A 206 -12.65 11.05 -7.78
N ALA A 207 -11.81 11.50 -6.83
CA ALA A 207 -11.18 12.81 -6.89
C ALA A 207 -10.28 12.97 -8.13
N MET A 208 -9.55 11.92 -8.52
CA MET A 208 -8.77 11.88 -9.76
C MET A 208 -9.67 12.04 -10.99
N MET A 209 -10.76 11.27 -11.08
CA MET A 209 -11.72 11.35 -12.19
C MET A 209 -12.37 12.75 -12.28
N ALA A 210 -12.77 13.31 -11.15
CA ALA A 210 -13.30 14.68 -11.08
C ALA A 210 -12.26 15.71 -11.56
N THR A 211 -10.98 15.52 -11.22
CA THR A 211 -9.88 16.37 -11.69
C THR A 211 -9.69 16.24 -13.20
N VAL A 212 -9.76 15.04 -13.77
CA VAL A 212 -9.71 14.82 -15.23
C VAL A 212 -10.86 15.56 -15.91
N MET A 213 -12.09 15.41 -15.42
CA MET A 213 -13.25 16.10 -15.98
C MET A 213 -13.09 17.62 -15.93
N HIS A 214 -12.62 18.15 -14.79
CA HIS A 214 -12.41 19.59 -14.60
C HIS A 214 -11.32 20.14 -15.54
N LYS A 215 -10.19 19.44 -15.65
CA LYS A 215 -9.05 19.83 -16.50
C LYS A 215 -9.36 19.70 -17.99
N ARG A 216 -10.13 18.68 -18.39
CA ARG A 216 -10.60 18.48 -19.77
C ARG A 216 -11.50 19.61 -20.24
N ARG A 217 -12.38 20.13 -19.38
CA ARG A 217 -13.18 21.34 -19.67
C ARG A 217 -12.33 22.58 -19.94
N ARG A 218 -11.09 22.61 -19.43
CA ARG A 218 -10.10 23.69 -19.68
C ARG A 218 -9.12 23.37 -20.81
N GLY A 219 -9.38 22.34 -21.63
CA GLY A 219 -8.54 21.96 -22.77
C GLY A 219 -7.22 21.27 -22.42
N MET A 220 -7.08 20.78 -21.18
CA MET A 220 -5.93 19.98 -20.72
C MET A 220 -6.27 18.48 -20.71
N VAL A 221 -5.26 17.64 -20.96
CA VAL A 221 -5.33 16.18 -20.89
C VAL A 221 -4.25 15.65 -19.96
N PRO A 222 -4.43 14.48 -19.32
CA PRO A 222 -3.36 13.88 -18.52
C PRO A 222 -2.11 13.61 -19.38
N ASP A 223 -0.93 13.91 -18.85
CA ASP A 223 0.35 13.60 -19.50
C ASP A 223 0.75 12.12 -19.28
N GLY A 224 1.95 11.72 -19.71
CA GLY A 224 2.42 10.34 -19.53
C GLY A 224 2.47 9.85 -18.07
N ASN A 225 2.77 10.73 -17.11
CA ASN A 225 2.72 10.38 -15.68
C ASN A 225 1.27 10.27 -15.20
N GLY A 226 0.42 11.21 -15.62
CA GLY A 226 -1.00 11.22 -15.26
C GLY A 226 -1.74 10.00 -15.79
N LEU A 227 -1.48 9.62 -17.05
CA LEU A 227 -2.02 8.42 -17.68
C LEU A 227 -1.54 7.14 -16.99
N LEU A 228 -0.25 7.05 -16.64
CA LEU A 228 0.27 5.91 -15.88
C LEU A 228 -0.48 5.75 -14.56
N THR A 229 -0.62 6.81 -13.76
CA THR A 229 -1.33 6.74 -12.48
C THR A 229 -2.80 6.36 -12.68
N LEU A 230 -3.49 7.00 -13.63
CA LEU A 230 -4.90 6.78 -13.88
C LEU A 230 -5.20 5.35 -14.34
N TYR A 231 -4.40 4.83 -15.28
CA TYR A 231 -4.54 3.46 -15.75
C TYR A 231 -4.13 2.44 -14.69
N SER A 232 -3.10 2.72 -13.88
CA SER A 232 -2.70 1.84 -12.78
C SER A 232 -3.82 1.72 -11.73
N PHE A 233 -4.44 2.83 -11.35
CA PHE A 233 -5.61 2.81 -10.45
C PHE A 233 -6.80 2.08 -11.09
N SER A 234 -7.10 2.35 -12.36
CA SER A 234 -8.21 1.70 -13.06
C SER A 234 -8.01 0.19 -13.14
N ALA A 235 -6.81 -0.26 -13.51
CA ALA A 235 -6.45 -1.67 -13.56
C ALA A 235 -6.48 -2.32 -12.17
N ALA A 236 -5.99 -1.64 -11.13
CA ALA A 236 -6.06 -2.12 -9.75
C ALA A 236 -7.51 -2.33 -9.29
N LEU A 237 -8.43 -1.43 -9.63
CA LEU A 237 -9.85 -1.58 -9.31
C LEU A 237 -10.46 -2.82 -9.99
N VAL A 238 -10.10 -3.09 -11.25
CA VAL A 238 -10.51 -4.33 -11.95
C VAL A 238 -9.94 -5.57 -11.25
N LEU A 239 -8.66 -5.55 -10.87
CA LEU A 239 -8.04 -6.64 -10.12
C LEU A 239 -8.74 -6.89 -8.79
N VAL A 240 -9.12 -5.83 -8.06
CA VAL A 240 -9.89 -5.95 -6.82
C VAL A 240 -11.26 -6.58 -7.07
N ALA A 241 -11.97 -6.17 -8.13
CA ALA A 241 -13.26 -6.75 -8.48
C ALA A 241 -13.16 -8.25 -8.81
N VAL A 242 -12.15 -8.65 -9.59
CA VAL A 242 -11.87 -10.06 -9.90
C VAL A 242 -11.55 -10.84 -8.64
N TRP A 243 -10.69 -10.29 -7.77
CA TRP A 243 -10.30 -10.90 -6.50
C TRP A 243 -11.49 -11.14 -5.57
N VAL A 244 -12.33 -10.12 -5.40
CA VAL A 244 -13.54 -10.19 -4.57
C VAL A 244 -14.55 -11.18 -5.15
N ALA A 245 -14.75 -11.20 -6.47
CA ALA A 245 -15.66 -12.13 -7.12
C ALA A 245 -15.20 -13.58 -6.94
N TRP A 246 -13.90 -13.84 -7.06
CA TRP A 246 -13.33 -15.18 -6.90
C TRP A 246 -13.51 -15.73 -5.48
N LEU A 247 -13.39 -14.88 -4.46
CA LEU A 247 -13.46 -15.28 -3.04
C LEU A 247 -14.83 -14.98 -2.39
N TRP A 248 -15.85 -14.67 -3.19
CA TRP A 248 -17.14 -14.18 -2.70
C TRP A 248 -17.85 -15.18 -1.77
N SER A 249 -17.79 -16.46 -2.12
CA SER A 249 -18.48 -17.55 -1.44
C SER A 249 -17.69 -18.18 -0.28
N ASP A 250 -16.53 -17.62 0.05
CA ASP A 250 -15.71 -18.12 1.14
C ASP A 250 -16.28 -17.73 2.51
N GLY A 251 -16.85 -18.70 3.23
CA GLY A 251 -17.48 -18.47 4.54
C GLY A 251 -16.51 -18.06 5.65
N VAL A 252 -15.25 -18.53 5.60
CA VAL A 252 -14.23 -18.25 6.62
C VAL A 252 -13.76 -16.81 6.50
N LEU A 253 -13.41 -16.39 5.28
CA LEU A 253 -12.97 -15.01 5.00
C LEU A 253 -14.11 -14.01 5.19
N ARG A 254 -15.36 -14.41 4.88
CA ARG A 254 -16.56 -13.59 5.13
C ARG A 254 -16.79 -13.32 6.61
N LYS A 255 -16.45 -14.25 7.50
CA LYS A 255 -16.55 -14.05 8.94
C LYS A 255 -15.56 -12.98 9.42
N LYS A 256 -14.32 -12.99 8.92
CA LYS A 256 -13.31 -11.98 9.26
C LYS A 256 -13.69 -10.59 8.74
N HIS A 257 -14.07 -10.50 7.47
CA HIS A 257 -14.45 -9.24 6.84
C HIS A 257 -15.99 -9.10 6.84
N SER A 258 -16.57 -9.12 8.04
CA SER A 258 -18.02 -9.00 8.23
C SER A 258 -18.46 -7.55 8.01
N GLY A 259 -18.82 -7.22 6.77
CA GLY A 259 -19.28 -5.89 6.40
C GLY A 259 -19.84 -5.83 4.98
N LEU A 260 -20.43 -4.68 4.65
CA LEU A 260 -20.91 -4.39 3.30
C LEU A 260 -19.75 -4.38 2.30
N ILE A 261 -18.57 -3.91 2.75
CA ILE A 261 -17.33 -3.88 1.97
C ILE A 261 -16.53 -5.13 2.33
N TYR A 262 -16.54 -6.08 1.40
CA TYR A 262 -15.80 -7.34 1.52
C TYR A 262 -14.61 -7.33 0.57
N VAL A 263 -13.40 -7.22 1.12
CA VAL A 263 -12.14 -7.27 0.38
C VAL A 263 -11.16 -8.17 1.14
N PRO A 264 -10.99 -9.44 0.73
CA PRO A 264 -10.11 -10.37 1.44
C PRO A 264 -8.64 -9.98 1.35
N GLN A 265 -7.92 -10.11 2.47
CA GLN A 265 -6.47 -9.93 2.51
C GLN A 265 -5.74 -11.13 1.87
N PRO A 266 -4.84 -10.92 0.88
CA PRO A 266 -4.05 -11.99 0.27
C PRO A 266 -3.29 -12.84 1.28
N ARG A 267 -2.72 -12.24 2.33
CA ARG A 267 -1.98 -13.00 3.35
C ARG A 267 -2.87 -13.95 4.15
N CYS A 268 -4.12 -13.56 4.42
CA CYS A 268 -5.09 -14.44 5.07
C CYS A 268 -5.45 -15.64 4.17
N VAL A 269 -5.68 -15.39 2.89
CA VAL A 269 -5.97 -16.47 1.90
C VAL A 269 -4.80 -17.43 1.81
N TYR A 270 -3.59 -16.91 1.67
CA TYR A 270 -2.38 -17.72 1.58
C TYR A 270 -2.16 -18.57 2.83
N THR A 271 -2.23 -17.97 4.03
CA THR A 271 -1.94 -18.71 5.28
C THR A 271 -3.01 -19.76 5.57
N LEU A 272 -4.26 -19.49 5.21
CA LEU A 272 -5.36 -20.43 5.41
C LEU A 272 -5.26 -21.62 4.46
N TYR A 273 -5.08 -21.39 3.15
CA TYR A 273 -5.23 -22.44 2.14
C TYR A 273 -3.92 -22.98 1.55
N LEU A 274 -2.86 -22.17 1.49
CA LEU A 274 -1.62 -22.54 0.82
C LEU A 274 -0.55 -23.04 1.80
N GLN A 275 -0.54 -22.53 3.03
CA GLN A 275 0.43 -22.97 4.04
C GLN A 275 0.01 -24.29 4.71
N GLN A 276 -1.29 -24.56 4.87
CA GLN A 276 -1.78 -25.84 5.43
C GLN A 276 -1.46 -27.03 4.52
N ASN A 277 -1.48 -26.87 3.21
CA ASN A 277 -1.19 -27.94 2.24
C ASN A 277 0.30 -28.34 2.17
N ASN A 278 1.22 -27.54 2.72
CA ASN A 278 2.66 -27.85 2.76
C ASN A 278 3.07 -28.60 4.05
N HIS A 279 2.14 -28.82 4.98
CA HIS A 279 2.36 -29.56 6.22
C HIS A 279 1.55 -30.88 6.29
N THR A 280 0.89 -31.27 5.21
CA THR A 280 0.29 -32.60 4.98
C THR A 280 1.16 -33.40 4.04
#